data_AF-A0A087HJQ7-F1
#
_entry.id   AF-A0A087HJQ7-F1
#
_cell.length_a   1.000
_cell.length_b   1.000
_cell.length_c   1.000
_cell.angle_alpha   90.00
_cell.angle_beta   90.00
_cell.angle_gamma   90.00
#
_symmetry.space_group_name_H-M   'P 1'
#
loop_
_entity.id
_entity.type
_entity.pdbx_description
1 polymer ?
#
loop_
_entity_poly.entity_id
_entity_poly.type
_entity_poly.pdbx_seq_one_letter_code
_entity_poly.pdbx_strand_id
1 'polypeptide(L)'
;MASSSLLRSAAASTVAPPRADFFSSPTIHHSKVSSSLGISRSLKSSRFPGAAIATRPRRSVQPIKATATQVPPVVQRSGSSGKTKVGINGFGRIGRLVLRIATSRDDIEVVAVNDPFIDAKYMAYMLKYDSTHGNFKGIINVIDDSTLEINGKTVNLVSKRDPAEIPWADLGADYVVESSGVFTTLGKAASHLKGGAKKVIISAPSADAPMFVVGVNEKTYKPNMDIVSNASCTTNCLAPLAKVVHEEFGILEGLMTTVHATTGLYLLLSCYTSL
;
A
#
# COMPACT_ATOMS: atom_id res chain seq x y z
N MET A 1 34.66 -19.91 -23.29
CA MET A 1 34.26 -20.82 -24.38
C MET A 1 32.87 -21.35 -24.12
N ALA A 2 31.90 -20.90 -24.91
CA ALA A 2 30.69 -21.61 -25.34
C ALA A 2 29.83 -20.58 -26.08
N SER A 3 29.98 -20.57 -27.40
CA SER A 3 29.23 -19.76 -28.35
C SER A 3 27.83 -20.34 -28.55
N SER A 4 26.84 -19.50 -28.84
CA SER A 4 25.77 -19.89 -29.76
C SER A 4 25.28 -18.69 -30.55
N SER A 5 25.17 -18.92 -31.84
CA SER A 5 25.04 -17.97 -32.93
C SER A 5 23.60 -17.79 -33.40
N LEU A 6 23.36 -16.58 -33.90
CA LEU A 6 22.17 -16.07 -34.56
C LEU A 6 21.62 -16.95 -35.70
N LEU A 7 20.29 -16.96 -35.83
CA LEU A 7 19.59 -17.11 -37.11
C LEU A 7 18.61 -15.95 -37.28
N ARG A 8 18.70 -15.29 -38.44
CA ARG A 8 17.97 -14.09 -38.86
C ARG A 8 16.82 -14.46 -39.81
N SER A 9 15.80 -13.60 -39.78
CA SER A 9 14.98 -13.07 -40.89
C SER A 9 13.61 -13.68 -41.17
N ALA A 10 12.58 -12.84 -41.06
CA ALA A 10 11.49 -12.72 -42.02
C ALA A 10 10.99 -11.27 -42.06
N ALA A 11 10.54 -10.85 -43.25
CA ALA A 11 10.46 -9.48 -43.74
C ALA A 11 9.30 -8.61 -43.20
N ALA A 12 9.50 -7.31 -43.36
CA ALA A 12 8.56 -6.23 -43.06
C ALA A 12 7.32 -6.26 -43.98
N SER A 13 6.15 -5.95 -43.41
CA SER A 13 4.94 -5.59 -44.16
C SER A 13 4.54 -4.16 -43.83
N THR A 14 4.21 -3.42 -44.88
CA THR A 14 3.98 -1.98 -44.94
C THR A 14 2.63 -1.56 -44.35
N VAL A 15 2.66 -0.46 -43.62
CA VAL A 15 1.52 0.25 -43.02
C VAL A 15 0.66 0.94 -44.09
N ALA A 16 -0.67 0.82 -43.97
CA ALA A 16 -1.66 1.64 -44.68
C ALA A 16 -2.42 2.55 -43.69
N PRO A 17 -2.86 3.76 -44.07
CA PRO A 17 -3.33 4.80 -43.14
C PRO A 17 -4.81 4.63 -42.74
N PRO A 18 -5.29 5.31 -41.67
CA PRO A 18 -6.66 5.17 -41.20
C PRO A 18 -7.63 6.06 -42.00
N ARG A 19 -8.85 5.55 -42.22
CA ARG A 19 -10.00 6.34 -42.68
C ARG A 19 -10.77 6.91 -41.50
N ALA A 20 -11.15 8.17 -41.62
CA ALA A 20 -12.05 8.89 -40.75
C ALA A 20 -13.53 8.57 -41.06
N ASP A 21 -14.38 9.03 -40.13
CA ASP A 21 -15.84 9.20 -40.22
C ASP A 21 -16.70 8.01 -39.77
N PHE A 22 -17.36 8.15 -38.61
CA PHE A 22 -18.77 8.60 -38.55
C PHE A 22 -19.25 8.64 -37.08
N PHE A 23 -19.49 9.85 -36.57
CA PHE A 23 -20.41 10.09 -35.46
C PHE A 23 -21.85 9.84 -35.95
N SER A 24 -22.69 9.18 -35.15
CA SER A 24 -24.05 9.64 -34.76
C SER A 24 -24.83 8.54 -34.03
N SER A 25 -25.27 8.83 -32.80
CA SER A 25 -26.38 8.14 -32.12
C SER A 25 -27.71 8.68 -32.65
N PRO A 26 -28.80 7.89 -32.61
CA PRO A 26 -30.01 8.44 -31.97
C PRO A 26 -30.90 7.43 -31.20
N THR A 27 -31.28 7.89 -30.00
CA THR A 27 -32.58 7.84 -29.29
C THR A 27 -33.34 6.53 -29.01
N ILE A 28 -33.67 6.42 -27.72
CA ILE A 28 -34.63 5.53 -27.06
C ILE A 28 -36.07 5.96 -27.41
N HIS A 29 -36.94 5.00 -27.75
CA HIS A 29 -38.39 5.16 -27.73
C HIS A 29 -39.04 4.08 -26.85
N HIS A 30 -39.86 4.52 -25.89
CA HIS A 30 -40.75 3.69 -25.09
C HIS A 30 -41.99 3.27 -25.89
N SER A 31 -42.39 2.01 -25.81
CA SER A 31 -43.80 1.61 -25.98
C SER A 31 -44.12 0.34 -25.17
N LYS A 32 -45.22 0.42 -24.41
CA LYS A 32 -45.87 -0.71 -23.70
C LYS A 32 -46.71 -1.49 -24.71
N VAL A 33 -46.66 -2.82 -24.68
CA VAL A 33 -47.73 -3.69 -25.20
C VAL A 33 -47.92 -4.88 -24.26
N SER A 34 -49.17 -5.07 -23.84
CA SER A 34 -49.70 -6.22 -23.10
C SER A 34 -50.23 -7.25 -24.10
N SER A 35 -49.99 -8.54 -23.88
CA SER A 35 -50.91 -9.59 -24.36
C SER A 35 -50.69 -10.93 -23.65
N SER A 36 -51.79 -11.45 -23.15
CA SER A 36 -52.00 -12.82 -22.68
C SER A 36 -52.08 -13.80 -23.85
N LEU A 37 -51.40 -14.94 -23.77
CA LEU A 37 -51.81 -16.17 -24.48
C LEU A 37 -51.19 -17.40 -23.81
N GLY A 38 -52.05 -18.24 -23.25
CA GLY A 38 -51.69 -19.55 -22.73
C GLY A 38 -51.42 -20.54 -23.84
N ILE A 39 -50.42 -21.39 -23.64
CA ILE A 39 -50.21 -22.61 -24.43
C ILE A 39 -50.00 -23.76 -23.45
N SER A 40 -51.03 -24.60 -23.36
CA SER A 40 -51.00 -25.93 -22.76
C SER A 40 -50.25 -26.87 -23.70
N ARG A 41 -49.23 -27.59 -23.21
CA ARG A 41 -48.78 -28.86 -23.79
C ARG A 41 -48.37 -29.84 -22.70
N SER A 42 -49.22 -30.85 -22.57
CA SER A 42 -48.99 -32.13 -21.90
C SER A 42 -47.73 -32.81 -22.44
N LEU A 43 -46.82 -33.21 -21.54
CA LEU A 43 -45.73 -34.13 -21.86
C LEU A 43 -45.82 -35.34 -20.93
N LYS A 44 -46.06 -36.48 -21.58
CA LYS A 44 -46.20 -37.81 -20.99
C LYS A 44 -44.90 -38.26 -20.34
N SER A 45 -45.05 -38.83 -19.15
CA SER A 45 -44.00 -39.50 -18.36
C SER A 45 -43.47 -40.73 -19.10
N SER A 46 -42.14 -40.83 -19.25
CA SER A 46 -41.43 -42.09 -19.41
C SER A 46 -40.52 -42.29 -18.18
N ARG A 47 -40.78 -43.39 -17.45
CA ARG A 47 -40.00 -43.84 -16.29
C ARG A 47 -38.67 -44.44 -16.76
N PHE A 48 -37.55 -43.93 -16.26
CA PHE A 48 -36.27 -44.62 -16.25
C PHE A 48 -35.99 -45.17 -14.83
N PRO A 49 -35.42 -46.38 -14.67
CA PRO A 49 -35.16 -46.97 -13.37
C PRO A 49 -33.97 -46.29 -12.66
N GLY A 50 -34.09 -46.19 -11.34
CA GLY A 50 -33.32 -45.28 -10.51
C GLY A 50 -31.86 -45.66 -10.27
N ALA A 51 -31.01 -44.64 -10.26
CA ALA A 51 -29.83 -44.57 -9.42
C ALA A 51 -30.13 -43.59 -8.29
N ALA A 52 -30.02 -44.04 -7.04
CA ALA A 52 -30.28 -43.21 -5.86
C ALA A 52 -29.25 -42.07 -5.79
N ILE A 53 -29.70 -40.85 -6.09
CA ILE A 53 -28.96 -39.64 -5.74
C ILE A 53 -29.09 -39.50 -4.23
N ALA A 54 -28.02 -39.82 -3.51
CA ALA A 54 -27.91 -39.49 -2.09
C ALA A 54 -27.99 -37.96 -1.96
N THR A 55 -29.14 -37.47 -1.50
CA THR A 55 -29.33 -36.09 -1.09
C THR A 55 -28.47 -35.84 0.15
N ARG A 56 -27.24 -35.38 -0.06
CA ARG A 56 -26.45 -34.79 1.03
C ARG A 56 -27.29 -33.69 1.68
N PRO A 57 -27.35 -33.63 3.02
CA PRO A 57 -28.08 -32.56 3.68
C PRO A 57 -27.46 -31.23 3.23
N ARG A 58 -28.33 -30.30 2.84
CA ARG A 58 -27.97 -28.92 2.53
C ARG A 58 -27.22 -28.40 3.76
N ARG A 59 -25.89 -28.27 3.69
CA ARG A 59 -25.11 -27.63 4.76
C ARG A 59 -25.75 -26.25 4.93
N SER A 60 -26.38 -26.01 6.08
CA SER A 60 -26.79 -24.66 6.43
C SER A 60 -25.50 -23.85 6.46
N VAL A 61 -25.36 -22.92 5.51
CA VAL A 61 -24.31 -21.92 5.56
C VAL A 61 -24.67 -21.02 6.74
N GLN A 62 -24.23 -21.43 7.93
CA GLN A 62 -24.17 -20.52 9.06
C GLN A 62 -23.14 -19.46 8.66
N PRO A 63 -23.39 -18.16 8.86
CA PRO A 63 -22.34 -17.16 8.72
C PRO A 63 -21.27 -17.48 9.77
N ILE A 64 -20.19 -18.14 9.35
CA ILE A 64 -19.05 -18.40 10.22
C ILE A 64 -18.26 -17.11 10.30
N LYS A 65 -17.94 -16.73 11.53
CA LYS A 65 -17.39 -15.44 11.91
C LYS A 65 -15.92 -15.39 11.50
N ALA A 66 -15.63 -15.12 10.23
CA ALA A 66 -14.27 -14.92 9.75
C ALA A 66 -13.59 -13.85 10.62
N THR A 67 -12.45 -14.16 11.24
CA THR A 67 -11.76 -13.26 12.17
C THR A 67 -11.42 -11.92 11.51
N ALA A 68 -11.25 -11.91 10.18
CA ALA A 68 -11.03 -10.73 9.36
C ALA A 68 -12.28 -9.83 9.15
N THR A 69 -13.47 -10.27 9.54
CA THR A 69 -14.69 -9.42 9.58
C THR A 69 -14.90 -8.72 10.90
N GLN A 70 -14.03 -8.97 11.90
CA GLN A 70 -14.07 -8.19 13.13
C GLN A 70 -13.65 -6.76 12.81
N VAL A 71 -14.45 -5.80 13.30
CA VAL A 71 -14.12 -4.37 13.26
C VAL A 71 -12.65 -4.23 13.69
N PRO A 72 -11.81 -3.49 12.93
CA PRO A 72 -10.42 -3.29 13.32
C PRO A 72 -10.39 -2.89 14.80
N PRO A 73 -9.56 -3.54 15.62
CA PRO A 73 -9.49 -3.17 17.03
C PRO A 73 -9.27 -1.66 17.08
N VAL A 74 -10.15 -0.96 17.83
CA VAL A 74 -9.92 0.44 18.19
C VAL A 74 -8.48 0.51 18.64
N VAL A 75 -7.66 1.35 17.99
CA VAL A 75 -6.24 1.49 18.32
C VAL A 75 -6.17 1.62 19.84
N GLN A 76 -5.64 0.59 20.49
CA GLN A 76 -5.57 0.60 21.94
C GLN A 76 -4.62 1.74 22.31
N ARG A 77 -5.15 2.73 23.02
CA ARG A 77 -4.34 3.82 23.56
C ARG A 77 -3.22 3.19 24.39
N SER A 78 -1.98 3.56 24.06
CA SER A 78 -0.80 3.12 24.80
C SER A 78 -1.00 3.31 26.31
N GLY A 79 -0.66 2.30 27.10
CA GLY A 79 -0.66 2.38 28.57
C GLY A 79 0.44 3.27 29.14
N SER A 80 1.32 3.85 28.30
CA SER A 80 2.27 4.88 28.71
C SER A 80 1.60 6.26 28.68
N SER A 81 1.86 7.09 29.69
CA SER A 81 1.36 8.46 29.79
C SER A 81 1.97 9.43 28.75
N GLY A 82 2.76 8.95 27.79
CA GLY A 82 3.49 9.75 26.81
C GLY A 82 3.23 9.30 25.37
N LYS A 83 3.36 10.25 24.43
CA LYS A 83 3.19 10.00 22.99
C LYS A 83 4.38 9.23 22.43
N THR A 84 4.12 8.38 21.44
CA THR A 84 5.17 7.68 20.70
C THR A 84 5.94 8.69 19.85
N LYS A 85 7.21 8.92 20.17
CA LYS A 85 8.05 9.88 19.45
C LYS A 85 8.67 9.23 18.21
N VAL A 86 8.40 9.83 17.05
CA VAL A 86 8.72 9.28 15.74
C VAL A 86 9.64 10.22 14.95
N GLY A 87 10.68 9.65 14.37
CA GLY A 87 11.49 10.25 13.31
C GLY A 87 11.07 9.72 11.94
N ILE A 88 11.18 10.53 10.89
CA ILE A 88 10.91 10.12 9.50
C ILE A 88 12.20 10.28 8.69
N ASN A 89 12.67 9.22 8.05
CA ASN A 89 13.76 9.29 7.07
C ASN A 89 13.19 9.22 5.65
N GLY A 90 13.50 10.23 4.83
CA GLY A 90 12.96 10.43 3.50
C GLY A 90 11.62 11.17 3.52
N PHE A 91 11.59 12.39 2.96
CA PHE A 91 10.39 13.24 2.91
C PHE A 91 9.64 13.15 1.57
N GLY A 92 9.66 11.94 1.00
CA GLY A 92 8.94 11.56 -0.21
C GLY A 92 7.43 11.40 0.00
N ARG A 93 6.76 10.73 -0.96
CA ARG A 93 5.30 10.54 -0.92
C ARG A 93 4.84 9.90 0.40
N ILE A 94 5.49 8.81 0.82
CA ILE A 94 5.11 8.08 2.04
C ILE A 94 5.42 8.89 3.30
N GLY A 95 6.64 9.41 3.45
CA GLY A 95 7.03 10.22 4.62
C GLY A 95 6.10 11.42 4.87
N ARG A 96 5.69 12.14 3.82
CA ARG A 96 4.72 13.24 3.96
C ARG A 96 3.34 12.78 4.40
N LEU A 97 2.85 11.67 3.87
CA LEU A 97 1.56 11.12 4.28
C LEU A 97 1.59 10.60 5.71
N VAL A 98 2.71 10.00 6.14
CA VAL A 98 2.93 9.61 7.53
C VAL A 98 2.87 10.83 8.44
N LEU A 99 3.58 11.92 8.11
CA LEU A 99 3.52 13.16 8.88
C LEU A 99 2.10 13.74 8.94
N ARG A 100 1.40 13.80 7.79
CA ARG A 100 0.01 14.28 7.74
C ARG A 100 -0.90 13.48 8.67
N ILE A 101 -0.84 12.15 8.62
CA ILE A 101 -1.66 11.29 9.48
C ILE A 101 -1.24 11.41 10.94
N ALA A 102 0.05 11.48 11.24
CA ALA A 102 0.55 11.64 12.61
C ALA A 102 0.05 12.96 13.25
N THR A 103 -0.11 14.03 12.47
CA THR A 103 -0.61 15.31 12.99
C THR A 103 -2.06 15.27 13.48
N SER A 104 -2.87 14.33 13.00
CA SER A 104 -4.26 14.14 13.44
C SER A 104 -4.41 13.13 14.58
N ARG A 105 -3.32 12.50 15.02
CA ARG A 105 -3.30 11.49 16.07
C ARG A 105 -2.87 12.08 17.41
N ASP A 106 -3.46 11.58 18.48
CA ASP A 106 -3.15 11.97 19.86
C ASP A 106 -2.02 11.13 20.48
N ASP A 107 -1.76 9.95 19.93
CA ASP A 107 -0.80 8.96 20.45
C ASP A 107 0.59 8.99 19.79
N ILE A 108 0.75 9.73 18.70
CA ILE A 108 2.01 9.87 17.94
C ILE A 108 2.46 11.32 17.91
N GLU A 109 3.77 11.52 18.03
CA GLU A 109 4.42 12.81 17.88
C GLU A 109 5.62 12.68 16.94
N VAL A 110 5.57 13.35 15.80
CA VAL A 110 6.75 13.42 14.91
C VAL A 110 7.66 14.52 15.42
N VAL A 111 8.88 14.15 15.80
CA VAL A 111 9.85 15.08 16.41
C VAL A 111 10.97 15.48 15.44
N ALA A 112 11.21 14.66 14.41
CA ALA A 112 12.25 14.89 13.43
C ALA A 112 11.92 14.33 12.05
N VAL A 113 12.40 15.02 11.01
CA VAL A 113 12.36 14.59 9.62
C VAL A 113 13.76 14.75 9.02
N ASN A 114 14.27 13.71 8.38
CA ASN A 114 15.52 13.75 7.63
C ASN A 114 15.27 13.65 6.13
N ASP A 115 15.80 14.61 5.36
CA ASP A 115 15.96 14.48 3.91
C ASP A 115 17.15 15.34 3.43
N PRO A 116 18.21 14.74 2.85
CA PRO A 116 19.40 15.48 2.43
C PRO A 116 19.24 16.25 1.12
N PHE A 117 18.07 16.20 0.48
CA PHE A 117 17.84 16.81 -0.84
C PHE A 117 16.77 17.91 -0.85
N ILE A 118 16.15 18.19 0.30
CA ILE A 118 14.98 19.06 0.41
C ILE A 118 15.21 20.05 1.55
N ASP A 119 15.15 21.36 1.28
CA ASP A 119 15.25 22.39 2.32
C ASP A 119 13.92 22.62 3.07
N ALA A 120 13.97 23.32 4.19
CA ALA A 120 12.81 23.56 5.06
C ALA A 120 11.62 24.22 4.35
N LYS A 121 11.88 25.22 3.49
CA LYS A 121 10.83 25.92 2.74
C LYS A 121 10.18 24.99 1.74
N TYR A 122 10.98 24.16 1.06
CA TYR A 122 10.47 23.20 0.11
C TYR A 122 9.72 22.05 0.81
N MET A 123 10.18 21.58 1.97
CA MET A 123 9.42 20.63 2.80
C MET A 123 8.05 21.19 3.17
N ALA A 124 7.98 22.43 3.66
CA ALA A 124 6.71 23.07 4.01
C ALA A 124 5.78 23.18 2.79
N TYR A 125 6.32 23.56 1.62
CA TYR A 125 5.57 23.61 0.37
C TYR A 125 5.00 22.23 -0.03
N MET A 126 5.84 21.19 -0.05
CA MET A 126 5.45 19.83 -0.41
C MET A 126 4.46 19.22 0.60
N LEU A 127 4.53 19.62 1.86
CA LEU A 127 3.55 19.25 2.87
C LEU A 127 2.24 19.99 2.66
N LYS A 128 2.28 21.29 2.32
CA LYS A 128 1.08 22.12 2.12
C LYS A 128 0.26 21.70 0.91
N TYR A 129 0.92 21.40 -0.21
CA TYR A 129 0.26 21.10 -1.49
C TYR A 129 0.56 19.67 -1.92
N ASP A 130 -0.48 18.84 -2.02
CA ASP A 130 -0.38 17.49 -2.59
C ASP A 130 -1.44 17.32 -3.68
N SER A 131 -1.01 17.01 -4.90
CA SER A 131 -1.90 16.93 -6.07
C SER A 131 -2.91 15.78 -6.00
N THR A 132 -2.67 14.76 -5.18
CA THR A 132 -3.52 13.57 -5.06
C THR A 132 -4.41 13.65 -3.82
N HIS A 133 -3.85 14.11 -2.70
CA HIS A 133 -4.53 14.13 -1.40
C HIS A 133 -5.02 15.52 -0.99
N GLY A 134 -4.88 16.51 -1.87
CA GLY A 134 -5.28 17.89 -1.64
C GLY A 134 -4.39 18.64 -0.65
N ASN A 135 -4.84 19.85 -0.32
CA ASN A 135 -4.10 20.76 0.54
C ASN A 135 -4.12 20.30 2.00
N PHE A 136 -3.00 20.50 2.69
CA PHE A 136 -2.92 20.24 4.12
C PHE A 136 -3.80 21.23 4.90
N LYS A 137 -4.66 20.66 5.76
CA LYS A 137 -5.68 21.36 6.55
C LYS A 137 -5.17 21.86 7.91
N GLY A 138 -3.88 22.18 7.99
CA GLY A 138 -3.24 22.71 9.19
C GLY A 138 -2.36 23.93 8.89
N ILE A 139 -1.78 24.46 9.96
CA ILE A 139 -0.85 25.59 9.93
C ILE A 139 0.56 25.02 9.86
N ILE A 140 1.36 25.55 8.94
CA ILE A 140 2.78 25.20 8.77
C ILE A 140 3.54 26.51 8.77
N ASN A 141 4.43 26.67 9.74
CA ASN A 141 5.34 27.81 9.84
C ASN A 141 6.76 27.29 9.68
N VAL A 142 7.54 27.94 8.82
CA VAL A 142 8.99 27.69 8.73
C VAL A 142 9.63 28.63 9.74
N ILE A 143 10.24 28.08 10.78
CA ILE A 143 10.90 28.88 11.82
C ILE A 143 12.30 29.26 11.36
N ASP A 144 13.06 28.26 10.88
CA ASP A 144 14.40 28.40 10.33
C ASP A 144 14.71 27.22 9.39
N ASP A 145 15.96 27.12 8.91
CA ASP A 145 16.39 26.08 7.97
C ASP A 145 16.42 24.66 8.58
N SER A 146 16.35 24.56 9.90
CA SER A 146 16.40 23.31 10.67
C SER A 146 15.11 23.00 11.42
N THR A 147 14.08 23.84 11.31
CA THR A 147 12.90 23.74 12.18
C THR A 147 11.61 24.13 11.47
N LEU A 148 10.62 23.24 11.52
CA LEU A 148 9.23 23.54 11.17
C LEU A 148 8.36 23.56 12.42
N GLU A 149 7.34 24.40 12.42
CA GLU A 149 6.24 24.32 13.35
C GLU A 149 4.96 23.91 12.60
N ILE A 150 4.34 22.81 13.03
CA ILE A 150 3.12 22.26 12.42
C ILE A 150 2.05 22.19 13.49
N ASN A 151 0.97 22.94 13.33
CA ASN A 151 -0.11 23.07 14.32
C ASN A 151 0.40 23.37 15.74
N GLY A 152 1.39 24.26 15.86
CA GLY A 152 2.01 24.64 17.15
C GLY A 152 2.98 23.62 17.74
N LYS A 153 3.32 22.55 17.00
CA LYS A 153 4.34 21.56 17.41
C LYS A 153 5.59 21.70 16.58
N THR A 154 6.74 21.69 17.24
CA THR A 154 8.06 21.77 16.60
C THR A 154 8.48 20.42 16.01
N VAL A 155 8.99 20.45 14.78
CA VAL A 155 9.58 19.30 14.07
C VAL A 155 10.96 19.71 13.60
N ASN A 156 11.99 19.01 14.08
CA ASN A 156 13.36 19.25 13.66
C ASN A 156 13.61 18.69 12.27
N LEU A 157 14.40 19.40 11.47
CA LEU A 157 14.80 19.00 10.14
C LEU A 157 16.29 18.66 10.13
N VAL A 158 16.60 17.57 9.46
CA VAL A 158 17.96 17.05 9.32
C VAL A 158 18.22 16.75 7.84
N SER A 159 19.47 16.93 7.41
CA SER A 159 19.87 16.77 6.00
C SER A 159 21.09 15.85 5.88
N LYS A 160 21.03 14.67 6.50
CA LYS A 160 22.11 13.68 6.47
C LYS A 160 21.83 12.57 5.46
N ARG A 161 22.88 12.17 4.72
CA ARG A 161 22.83 11.06 3.76
C ARG A 161 23.03 9.71 4.42
N ASP A 162 23.96 9.64 5.38
CA ASP A 162 24.17 8.43 6.17
C ASP A 162 23.18 8.42 7.35
N PRO A 163 22.31 7.41 7.48
CA PRO A 163 21.42 7.27 8.62
C PRO A 163 22.12 7.22 9.99
N ALA A 164 23.39 6.80 10.03
CA ALA A 164 24.16 6.73 11.26
C ALA A 164 24.57 8.10 11.81
N GLU A 165 24.60 9.14 10.96
CA GLU A 165 24.91 10.51 11.37
C GLU A 165 23.69 11.30 11.86
N ILE A 166 22.49 10.72 11.76
CA ILE A 166 21.26 11.38 12.20
C ILE A 166 21.14 11.20 13.72
N PRO A 167 21.13 12.29 14.51
CA PRO A 167 21.14 12.21 15.97
C PRO A 167 19.73 11.96 16.53
N TRP A 168 19.14 10.80 16.24
CA TRP A 168 17.76 10.46 16.65
C TRP A 168 17.54 10.58 18.15
N ALA A 169 18.50 10.15 18.98
CA ALA A 169 18.40 10.26 20.43
C ALA A 169 18.29 11.72 20.91
N ASP A 170 19.13 12.62 20.38
CA ASP A 170 19.14 14.03 20.75
C ASP A 170 17.85 14.72 20.30
N LEU A 171 17.30 14.29 19.17
CA LEU A 171 16.02 14.76 18.63
C LEU A 171 14.81 14.11 19.33
N GLY A 172 15.04 13.13 20.20
CA GLY A 172 14.03 12.41 20.97
C GLY A 172 13.20 11.40 20.17
N ALA A 173 13.67 10.95 19.01
CA ALA A 173 12.98 9.98 18.17
C ALA A 173 13.30 8.53 18.60
N ASP A 174 12.32 7.86 19.21
CA ASP A 174 12.45 6.46 19.62
C ASP A 174 12.20 5.50 18.45
N TYR A 175 11.25 5.84 17.58
CA TYR A 175 10.86 5.03 16.43
C TYR A 175 11.17 5.78 15.14
N VAL A 176 11.75 5.10 14.15
CA VAL A 176 12.02 5.69 12.84
C VAL A 176 11.18 5.02 11.77
N VAL A 177 10.51 5.84 10.97
CA VAL A 177 9.92 5.40 9.70
C VAL A 177 10.96 5.59 8.61
N GLU A 178 11.50 4.50 8.10
CA GLU A 178 12.43 4.47 6.98
C GLU A 178 11.64 4.45 5.67
N SER A 179 11.52 5.61 5.04
CA SER A 179 10.73 5.85 3.83
C SER A 179 11.52 6.48 2.68
N SER A 180 12.85 6.40 2.72
CA SER A 180 13.74 6.80 1.61
C SER A 180 13.69 5.81 0.45
N GLY A 181 13.39 4.53 0.75
CA GLY A 181 13.43 3.44 -0.22
C GLY A 181 14.83 2.86 -0.48
N VAL A 182 15.87 3.37 0.20
CA VAL A 182 17.27 2.95 0.01
C VAL A 182 17.72 1.94 1.07
N PHE A 183 17.28 2.11 2.32
CA PHE A 183 17.72 1.33 3.47
C PHE A 183 16.73 0.21 3.82
N THR A 184 16.46 -0.68 2.86
CA THR A 184 15.38 -1.68 2.94
C THR A 184 15.81 -3.04 3.50
N THR A 185 17.04 -3.19 3.99
CA THR A 185 17.52 -4.44 4.62
C THR A 185 17.86 -4.20 6.09
N LEU A 186 17.90 -5.26 6.90
CA LEU A 186 18.26 -5.19 8.31
C LEU A 186 19.59 -4.46 8.52
N GLY A 187 20.63 -4.86 7.78
CA GLY A 187 21.96 -4.26 7.92
C GLY A 187 22.01 -2.78 7.57
N LYS A 188 21.24 -2.35 6.56
CA LYS A 188 21.18 -0.94 6.14
C LYS A 188 20.35 -0.09 7.10
N ALA A 189 19.18 -0.59 7.50
CA ALA A 189 18.29 0.10 8.44
C ALA A 189 18.88 0.17 9.86
N ALA A 190 19.76 -0.77 10.25
CA ALA A 190 20.46 -0.76 11.53
C ALA A 190 21.32 0.48 11.75
N SER A 191 21.70 1.21 10.69
CA SER A 191 22.39 2.50 10.83
C SER A 191 21.58 3.52 11.61
N HIS A 192 20.23 3.50 11.57
CA HIS A 192 19.40 4.36 12.41
C HIS A 192 19.55 4.07 13.91
N LEU A 193 19.80 2.82 14.28
CA LEU A 193 19.99 2.43 15.68
C LEU A 193 21.29 3.06 16.25
N LYS A 194 22.31 3.26 15.40
CA LYS A 194 23.54 3.95 15.79
C LYS A 194 23.31 5.42 16.13
N GLY A 195 22.34 6.05 15.46
CA GLY A 195 21.87 7.40 15.77
C GLY A 195 21.01 7.50 17.03
N GLY A 196 20.75 6.37 17.70
CA GLY A 196 20.02 6.30 18.97
C GLY A 196 18.52 6.04 18.84
N ALA A 197 18.01 5.71 17.65
CA ALA A 197 16.66 5.18 17.51
C ALA A 197 16.56 3.81 18.18
N LYS A 198 15.42 3.51 18.81
CA LYS A 198 15.17 2.20 19.44
C LYS A 198 14.60 1.20 18.44
N LYS A 199 13.77 1.66 17.50
CA LYS A 199 13.06 0.82 16.54
C LYS A 199 13.02 1.45 15.16
N VAL A 200 13.02 0.62 14.12
CA VAL A 200 12.93 1.06 12.72
C VAL A 200 11.82 0.29 11.99
N ILE A 201 10.98 1.04 11.28
CA ILE A 201 9.89 0.52 10.45
C ILE A 201 10.20 0.91 9.00
N ILE A 202 10.53 -0.09 8.18
CA ILE A 202 10.79 0.07 6.75
C ILE A 202 9.44 0.16 6.02
N SER A 203 9.22 1.22 5.26
CA SER A 203 7.95 1.46 4.54
C SER A 203 7.88 0.77 3.17
N ALA A 204 8.65 -0.31 2.98
CA ALA A 204 8.78 -1.06 1.74
C ALA A 204 9.09 -2.52 2.05
N PRO A 205 8.92 -3.45 1.09
CA PRO A 205 9.39 -4.83 1.24
C PRO A 205 10.86 -4.89 1.61
N SER A 206 11.17 -5.79 2.54
CA SER A 206 12.53 -6.12 2.92
C SER A 206 12.89 -7.53 2.48
N ALA A 207 14.13 -7.72 2.10
CA ALA A 207 14.65 -9.04 1.74
C ALA A 207 14.89 -9.93 2.98
N ASP A 208 15.15 -9.32 4.13
CA ASP A 208 15.62 -10.01 5.34
C ASP A 208 14.90 -9.57 6.63
N ALA A 209 14.24 -8.41 6.67
CA ALA A 209 13.51 -7.97 7.84
C ALA A 209 12.13 -8.66 7.97
N PRO A 210 11.70 -9.03 9.19
CA PRO A 210 10.34 -9.54 9.43
C PRO A 210 9.27 -8.55 8.92
N MET A 211 8.32 -9.08 8.13
CA MET A 211 7.27 -8.28 7.50
C MET A 211 5.92 -8.45 8.20
N PHE A 212 5.25 -7.34 8.43
CA PHE A 212 3.93 -7.30 9.08
C PHE A 212 2.91 -6.58 8.22
N VAL A 213 1.70 -7.14 8.20
CA VAL A 213 0.48 -6.50 7.70
C VAL A 213 -0.50 -6.44 8.86
N VAL A 214 -0.89 -5.23 9.24
CA VAL A 214 -1.82 -4.99 10.34
C VAL A 214 -3.19 -5.57 10.01
N GLY A 215 -3.75 -6.37 10.91
CA GLY A 215 -4.97 -7.14 10.76
C GLY A 215 -4.75 -8.57 10.22
N VAL A 216 -3.50 -8.95 9.92
CA VAL A 216 -3.17 -10.27 9.35
C VAL A 216 -2.24 -11.05 10.27
N ASN A 217 -1.06 -10.50 10.57
CA ASN A 217 0.01 -11.19 11.30
C ASN A 217 0.70 -10.33 12.37
N GLU A 218 0.20 -9.13 12.70
CA GLU A 218 0.80 -8.22 13.69
C GLU A 218 0.97 -8.86 15.08
N LYS A 219 0.15 -9.85 15.41
CA LYS A 219 0.23 -10.60 16.69
C LYS A 219 1.49 -11.46 16.81
N THR A 220 2.21 -11.71 15.71
CA THR A 220 3.48 -12.46 15.73
C THR A 220 4.69 -11.55 15.98
N TYR A 221 4.49 -10.23 16.04
CA TYR A 221 5.52 -9.27 16.40
C TYR A 221 6.06 -9.59 17.80
N LYS A 222 7.39 -9.56 17.93
CA LYS A 222 8.07 -9.74 19.21
C LYS A 222 8.81 -8.45 19.58
N PRO A 223 8.77 -8.00 20.85
CA PRO A 223 9.44 -6.77 21.27
C PRO A 223 10.95 -6.73 21.05
N ASN A 224 11.61 -7.87 20.82
CA ASN A 224 13.03 -7.93 20.48
C ASN A 224 13.32 -7.75 18.98
N MET A 225 12.28 -7.59 18.15
CA MET A 225 12.43 -7.23 16.75
C MET A 225 12.61 -5.71 16.67
N ASP A 226 13.85 -5.26 16.50
CA ASP A 226 14.18 -3.83 16.45
C ASP A 226 13.88 -3.20 15.10
N ILE A 227 13.99 -4.00 14.03
CA ILE A 227 13.79 -3.56 12.65
C ILE A 227 12.76 -4.47 12.01
N VAL A 228 11.70 -3.86 11.48
CA VAL A 228 10.61 -4.57 10.81
C VAL A 228 10.23 -3.85 9.52
N SER A 229 9.57 -4.56 8.62
CA SER A 229 9.01 -4.00 7.39
C SER A 229 7.49 -4.00 7.44
N ASN A 230 6.88 -2.91 6.99
CA ASN A 230 5.43 -2.80 6.80
C ASN A 230 4.98 -3.31 5.41
N ALA A 231 5.80 -4.18 4.80
CA ALA A 231 5.60 -4.78 3.48
C ALA A 231 5.39 -3.75 2.35
N SER A 232 4.76 -4.17 1.24
CA SER A 232 4.32 -3.27 0.16
C SER A 232 2.85 -2.88 0.30
N CYS A 233 2.44 -1.83 -0.42
CA CYS A 233 1.02 -1.47 -0.60
C CYS A 233 0.19 -2.63 -1.16
N THR A 234 0.72 -3.35 -2.15
CA THR A 234 0.05 -4.51 -2.77
C THR A 234 -0.11 -5.66 -1.77
N THR A 235 0.90 -5.91 -0.94
CA THR A 235 0.83 -6.92 0.13
C THR A 235 -0.23 -6.55 1.16
N ASN A 236 -0.28 -5.28 1.58
CA ASN A 236 -1.30 -4.79 2.52
C ASN A 236 -2.73 -4.89 1.93
N CYS A 237 -2.88 -4.76 0.61
CA CYS A 237 -4.16 -4.95 -0.08
C CYS A 237 -4.57 -6.43 -0.16
N LEU A 238 -3.64 -7.31 -0.56
CA LEU A 238 -3.93 -8.71 -0.84
C LEU A 238 -4.05 -9.56 0.43
N ALA A 239 -3.19 -9.35 1.42
CA ALA A 239 -3.05 -10.26 2.55
C ALA A 239 -4.34 -10.43 3.39
N PRO A 240 -5.13 -9.38 3.68
CA PRO A 240 -6.41 -9.55 4.37
C PRO A 240 -7.41 -10.40 3.57
N LEU A 241 -7.50 -10.21 2.26
CA LEU A 241 -8.38 -10.99 1.38
C LEU A 241 -7.94 -12.47 1.33
N ALA A 242 -6.64 -12.69 1.12
CA ALA A 242 -6.07 -14.03 1.09
C ALA A 242 -6.27 -14.77 2.42
N LYS A 243 -6.12 -14.08 3.56
CA LYS A 243 -6.37 -14.63 4.90
C LYS A 243 -7.79 -15.16 5.04
N VAL A 244 -8.80 -14.35 4.70
CA VAL A 244 -10.22 -14.76 4.81
C VAL A 244 -10.49 -16.00 3.97
N VAL A 245 -10.09 -15.96 2.69
CA VAL A 245 -10.37 -17.05 1.75
C VAL A 245 -9.64 -18.32 2.16
N HIS A 246 -8.40 -18.22 2.61
CA HIS A 246 -7.61 -19.37 3.06
C HIS A 246 -8.15 -19.99 4.34
N GLU A 247 -8.54 -19.18 5.34
CA GLU A 247 -9.08 -19.68 6.61
C GLU A 247 -10.45 -20.37 6.42
N GLU A 248 -11.29 -19.87 5.51
CA GLU A 248 -12.64 -20.43 5.29
C GLU A 248 -12.67 -21.58 4.28
N PHE A 249 -11.86 -21.52 3.22
CA PHE A 249 -11.98 -22.44 2.08
C PHE A 249 -10.70 -23.24 1.79
N GLY A 250 -9.55 -22.79 2.28
CA GLY A 250 -8.25 -23.30 1.88
C GLY A 250 -7.87 -22.86 0.46
N ILE A 251 -6.70 -22.24 0.33
CA ILE A 251 -6.11 -21.90 -0.98
C ILE A 251 -5.03 -22.94 -1.28
N LEU A 252 -5.14 -23.64 -2.42
CA LEU A 252 -4.10 -24.54 -2.91
C LEU A 252 -3.03 -23.77 -3.69
N GLU A 253 -3.46 -22.94 -4.63
CA GLU A 253 -2.60 -22.08 -5.45
C GLU A 253 -3.35 -20.79 -5.82
N GLY A 254 -2.61 -19.75 -6.19
CA GLY A 254 -3.19 -18.47 -6.55
C GLY A 254 -2.28 -17.66 -7.47
N LEU A 255 -2.87 -17.05 -8.49
CA LEU A 255 -2.21 -16.07 -9.35
C LEU A 255 -2.84 -14.71 -9.09
N MET A 256 -2.01 -13.68 -8.99
CA MET A 256 -2.44 -12.34 -8.65
C MET A 256 -1.92 -11.34 -9.68
N THR A 257 -2.81 -10.44 -10.10
CA THR A 257 -2.49 -9.32 -10.97
C THR A 257 -2.96 -8.04 -10.28
N THR A 258 -2.08 -7.05 -10.20
CA THR A 258 -2.43 -5.71 -9.71
C THR A 258 -2.34 -4.71 -10.85
N VAL A 259 -3.39 -3.92 -11.05
CA VAL A 259 -3.31 -2.70 -11.88
C VAL A 259 -2.91 -1.57 -10.95
N HIS A 260 -1.65 -1.15 -11.04
CA HIS A 260 -1.04 -0.24 -10.07
C HIS A 260 -0.94 1.19 -10.63
N ALA A 261 -1.20 2.18 -9.77
CA ALA A 261 -0.99 3.59 -10.13
C ALA A 261 0.51 3.90 -10.34
N THR A 262 0.81 4.96 -11.10
CA THR A 262 2.20 5.40 -11.28
C THR A 262 2.85 5.79 -9.95
N THR A 263 4.15 5.57 -9.84
CA THR A 263 4.97 5.83 -8.65
C THR A 263 6.23 6.60 -9.04
N GLY A 264 6.93 7.17 -8.06
CA GLY A 264 8.15 7.96 -8.30
C GLY A 264 9.34 7.18 -8.87
N LEU A 265 9.24 5.84 -8.99
CA LEU A 265 10.24 5.01 -9.65
C LEU A 265 10.15 5.08 -11.18
N TYR A 266 8.98 5.43 -11.73
CA TYR A 266 8.79 5.53 -13.18
C TYR A 266 9.32 6.87 -13.70
N LEU A 267 9.93 6.82 -14.88
CA LEU A 267 10.40 8.01 -15.59
C LEU A 267 9.21 8.74 -16.24
N LEU A 268 9.22 10.07 -16.20
CA LEU A 268 8.17 10.88 -16.84
C LEU A 268 8.18 10.77 -18.36
N LEU A 269 9.38 10.67 -18.96
CA LEU A 269 9.59 10.44 -20.38
C LEU A 269 10.47 9.20 -20.56
N SER A 270 10.37 8.57 -21.72
CA SER A 270 11.24 7.45 -22.09
C SER A 270 12.72 7.89 -22.04
N CYS A 271 13.48 7.30 -21.13
CA CYS A 271 14.93 7.52 -21.00
C CYS A 271 15.60 6.18 -20.67
N TYR A 272 16.83 5.98 -21.15
CA TYR A 272 17.61 4.79 -20.84
C TYR A 272 18.05 4.81 -19.37
N THR A 273 17.62 3.81 -18.60
CA THR A 273 18.30 3.45 -17.36
C THR A 273 19.55 2.66 -17.75
N SER A 274 20.71 3.31 -17.85
CA SER A 274 21.98 2.57 -17.85
C SER A 274 22.10 1.87 -16.50
N LEU A 275 22.00 0.55 -16.52
CA LEU A 275 22.31 -0.36 -15.42
C LEU A 275 23.83 -0.36 -15.15
#